data_AF-A0A1Z9JBK9-F1
#
_entry.id   AF-A0A1Z9JBK9-F1
#
_cell.length_a   1.000
_cell.length_b   1.000
_cell.length_c   1.000
_cell.angle_alpha   90.00
_cell.angle_beta   90.00
_cell.angle_gamma   90.00
#
_symmetry.space_group_name_H-M   'P 1'
#
loop_
_entity.id
_entity.type
_entity.pdbx_description
1 polymer ?
#
loop_
_entity_poly.entity_id
_entity_poly.type
_entity_poly.pdbx_seq_one_letter_code
_entity_poly.pdbx_strand_id
1 'polypeptide(L)'
;MTLVKLLSRLSRYGLVGFASAGVHYGVLLGLAGSSPEWLANPLAFLIASLTGYLGHALLTFREETGGQRFARRWLVMQYSINLIVCGLMPLVLPGTPSDLWRTLTLVFTPTLLNALIWSRAAQFTARRRRLSGSPRFHADDFGLAETVDEAVLDLIRSRRLHSTSLLVDGASAETAVAALRQLNPPVPLCLHLCLTEGPAPPDCPDLPASFGQLLLASWIPHQRRRLRPQLRRAIHHQIRRFTALTGVTDIHLDGHQHIHLVPIVLECLLEQPQIRWMRTTAEPLPTGLPLGVWGSAVRDGGLLKWAVLQLLTAVAKPALHRSGVQTNRHFAGVMFTGRMIGAQLSAAERCLSSEDLLLAHPARGGNHQRLSRQGFALSAGFFSSPWRQREWEALRTRAPHG
;
A
#
# COMPACT_ATOMS: atom_id res chain seq x y z
N MET A 1 4.16 17.87 -23.09
CA MET A 1 4.23 16.86 -24.20
C MET A 1 3.93 17.62 -25.47
N THR A 2 4.77 17.54 -26.51
CA THR A 2 4.55 18.30 -27.76
C THR A 2 3.35 17.74 -28.53
N LEU A 3 2.63 18.59 -29.27
CA LEU A 3 1.45 18.22 -30.07
C LEU A 3 1.75 17.04 -31.02
N VAL A 4 2.94 17.05 -31.63
CA VAL A 4 3.43 15.98 -32.52
C VAL A 4 3.54 14.63 -31.79
N LYS A 5 4.02 14.61 -30.54
CA LYS A 5 4.10 13.37 -29.74
C LYS A 5 2.71 12.85 -29.35
N LEU A 6 1.76 13.75 -29.12
CA LEU A 6 0.38 13.36 -28.83
C LEU A 6 -0.28 12.72 -30.05
N LEU A 7 -0.15 13.35 -31.22
CA LEU A 7 -0.70 12.84 -32.49
C LEU A 7 -0.08 11.48 -32.86
N SER A 8 1.24 11.32 -32.72
CA SER A 8 1.89 10.03 -33.00
C SER A 8 1.45 8.93 -32.03
N ARG A 9 1.17 9.27 -30.76
CA ARG A 9 0.65 8.31 -29.78
C ARG A 9 -0.79 7.91 -30.11
N LEU A 10 -1.64 8.87 -30.48
CA LEU A 10 -3.03 8.61 -30.87
C LEU A 10 -3.09 7.71 -32.11
N SER A 11 -2.26 7.99 -33.12
CA SER A 11 -2.15 7.14 -34.33
C SER A 11 -1.74 5.70 -33.98
N ARG A 12 -0.68 5.52 -33.18
CA ARG A 12 -0.24 4.19 -32.72
C ARG A 12 -1.29 3.48 -31.86
N TYR A 13 -2.05 4.22 -31.05
CA TYR A 13 -3.14 3.66 -30.24
C TYR A 13 -4.27 3.16 -31.15
N GLY A 14 -4.69 3.97 -32.13
CA GLY A 14 -5.69 3.60 -33.11
C GLY A 14 -5.32 2.37 -33.93
N LEU A 15 -4.05 2.27 -34.38
CA LEU A 15 -3.55 1.11 -35.12
C LEU A 15 -3.65 -0.19 -34.32
N VAL A 16 -3.21 -0.16 -33.06
CA VAL A 16 -3.31 -1.33 -32.17
C VAL A 16 -4.78 -1.69 -31.87
N GLY A 17 -5.64 -0.68 -31.72
CA GLY A 17 -7.08 -0.88 -31.56
C GLY A 17 -7.71 -1.58 -32.76
N PHE A 18 -7.40 -1.13 -33.98
CA PHE A 18 -7.88 -1.74 -35.21
C PHE A 18 -7.41 -3.18 -35.39
N ALA A 19 -6.13 -3.45 -35.12
CA ALA A 19 -5.59 -4.82 -35.15
C ALA A 19 -6.29 -5.73 -34.12
N SER A 20 -6.57 -5.21 -32.93
CA SER A 20 -7.29 -5.95 -31.88
C SER A 20 -8.73 -6.26 -32.28
N ALA A 21 -9.42 -5.32 -32.93
CA ALA A 21 -10.76 -5.52 -33.47
C ALA A 21 -10.77 -6.57 -34.60
N GLY A 22 -9.77 -6.57 -35.48
CA GLY A 22 -9.59 -7.61 -36.49
C GLY A 22 -9.41 -9.01 -35.89
N VAL A 23 -8.63 -9.13 -34.81
CA VAL A 23 -8.47 -10.39 -34.06
C VAL A 23 -9.78 -10.82 -33.41
N HIS A 24 -10.53 -9.90 -32.80
CA HIS A 24 -11.84 -10.19 -32.22
C HIS A 24 -12.79 -10.79 -33.26
N TYR A 25 -12.90 -10.14 -34.43
CA TYR A 25 -13.74 -10.59 -35.52
C TYR A 25 -13.31 -11.96 -36.07
N GLY A 26 -12.01 -12.16 -36.29
CA GLY A 26 -11.48 -13.43 -36.79
C GLY A 26 -11.72 -14.61 -35.83
N VAL A 27 -11.57 -14.40 -34.52
CA VAL A 27 -11.86 -15.45 -33.51
C VAL A 27 -13.35 -15.74 -33.44
N LEU A 28 -14.20 -14.72 -33.51
CA LEU A 28 -15.66 -14.91 -33.56
C LEU A 28 -16.09 -15.76 -34.77
N LEU A 29 -15.55 -15.47 -35.96
CA LEU A 29 -15.81 -16.28 -37.15
C LEU A 29 -15.31 -17.72 -37.00
N GLY A 30 -14.13 -17.91 -36.41
CA GLY A 30 -13.57 -19.25 -36.19
C GLY A 30 -14.34 -20.09 -35.17
N LEU A 31 -15.05 -19.45 -34.24
CA LEU A 31 -15.90 -20.11 -33.24
C LEU A 31 -17.37 -20.20 -33.66
N ALA A 32 -17.75 -19.53 -34.76
CA ALA A 32 -19.10 -19.55 -35.31
C ALA A 32 -19.43 -20.96 -35.82
N GLY A 33 -20.11 -21.74 -34.97
CA GLY A 33 -20.52 -23.11 -35.25
C GLY A 33 -20.02 -24.14 -34.24
N SER A 34 -18.96 -23.84 -33.48
CA SER A 34 -18.40 -24.77 -32.47
C SER A 34 -18.67 -24.32 -31.03
N SER A 35 -19.12 -23.09 -30.81
CA SER A 35 -19.38 -22.56 -29.47
C SER A 35 -20.54 -21.57 -29.47
N PRO A 36 -21.38 -21.55 -28.42
CA PRO A 36 -22.48 -20.60 -28.32
C PRO A 36 -21.95 -19.17 -28.13
N GLU A 37 -22.68 -18.18 -28.62
CA GLU A 37 -22.25 -16.78 -28.66
C GLU A 37 -21.91 -16.20 -27.27
N TRP A 38 -22.64 -16.62 -26.23
CA TRP A 38 -22.39 -16.19 -24.85
C TRP A 38 -21.00 -16.61 -24.33
N LEU A 39 -20.39 -17.64 -24.92
CA LEU A 39 -19.04 -18.10 -24.61
C LEU A 39 -18.02 -17.61 -25.63
N ALA A 40 -18.35 -17.67 -26.92
CA ALA A 40 -17.46 -17.28 -28.01
C ALA A 40 -17.08 -15.79 -27.94
N ASN A 41 -18.04 -14.91 -27.63
CA ASN A 41 -17.80 -13.47 -27.61
C ASN A 41 -16.86 -13.02 -26.47
N PRO A 42 -17.04 -13.44 -25.20
CA PRO A 42 -16.04 -13.15 -24.15
C PRO A 42 -14.65 -13.72 -24.43
N LEU A 43 -14.56 -14.92 -25.01
CA LEU A 43 -13.28 -15.53 -25.39
C LEU A 43 -12.57 -14.75 -26.50
N ALA A 44 -13.28 -14.41 -27.57
CA ALA A 44 -12.76 -13.58 -28.64
C ALA A 44 -12.30 -12.21 -28.11
N PHE A 45 -13.08 -11.62 -27.21
CA PHE A 45 -12.74 -10.34 -26.57
C PHE A 45 -11.52 -10.44 -25.66
N LEU A 46 -11.33 -11.56 -24.96
CA LEU A 46 -10.14 -11.84 -24.17
C LEU A 46 -8.89 -11.92 -25.05
N ILE A 47 -8.96 -12.64 -26.18
CA ILE A 47 -7.86 -12.76 -27.14
C ILE A 47 -7.53 -11.41 -27.77
N ALA A 48 -8.55 -10.64 -28.19
CA ALA A 48 -8.36 -9.28 -28.68
C ALA A 48 -7.73 -8.35 -27.63
N SER A 49 -8.12 -8.49 -26.36
CA SER A 49 -7.53 -7.75 -25.25
C SER A 49 -6.06 -8.12 -25.00
N LEU A 50 -5.68 -9.39 -25.20
CA LEU A 50 -4.28 -9.85 -25.15
C LEU A 50 -3.45 -9.25 -26.30
N THR A 51 -3.99 -9.23 -27.53
CA THR A 51 -3.36 -8.58 -28.69
C THR A 51 -3.18 -7.08 -28.44
N GLY A 52 -4.21 -6.40 -27.93
CA GLY A 52 -4.13 -4.99 -27.57
C GLY A 52 -3.09 -4.72 -26.47
N TYR A 53 -3.04 -5.56 -25.44
CA TYR A 53 -2.03 -5.47 -24.38
C TYR A 53 -0.60 -5.57 -24.91
N LEU A 54 -0.32 -6.53 -25.79
CA LEU A 54 1.01 -6.69 -26.40
C LEU A 54 1.32 -5.54 -27.36
N GLY A 55 0.37 -5.17 -28.22
CA GLY A 55 0.51 -4.09 -29.18
C GLY A 55 0.76 -2.74 -28.50
N HIS A 56 0.03 -2.43 -27.43
CA HIS A 56 0.23 -1.19 -26.68
C HIS A 56 1.58 -1.17 -25.95
N ALA A 57 2.05 -2.31 -25.44
CA ALA A 57 3.35 -2.40 -24.77
C ALA A 57 4.52 -2.24 -25.76
N LEU A 58 4.40 -2.83 -26.96
CA LEU A 58 5.46 -2.90 -27.96
C LEU A 58 5.46 -1.74 -28.96
N LEU A 59 4.32 -1.08 -29.20
CA LEU A 59 4.18 -0.03 -30.21
C LEU A 59 3.73 1.29 -29.60
N THR A 60 2.55 1.33 -28.96
CA THR A 60 1.93 2.59 -28.52
C THR A 60 2.70 3.29 -27.40
N PHE A 61 3.19 2.52 -26.42
CA PHE A 61 3.88 3.04 -25.25
C PHE A 61 5.31 2.51 -25.14
N ARG A 62 5.93 2.12 -26.27
CA ARG A 62 7.27 1.54 -26.30
C ARG A 62 8.32 2.45 -25.66
N GLU A 63 8.19 3.77 -25.84
CA GLU A 63 9.09 4.77 -25.26
C GLU A 63 9.06 4.71 -23.72
N GLU A 64 7.86 4.60 -23.16
CA GLU A 64 7.62 4.48 -21.72
C GLU A 64 8.01 3.11 -21.17
N THR A 65 7.64 2.04 -21.86
CA THR A 65 7.83 0.65 -21.39
C THR A 65 9.21 0.09 -21.69
N GLY A 66 9.93 0.64 -22.67
CA GLY A 66 11.18 0.07 -23.17
C GLY A 66 10.98 -1.29 -23.84
N GLY A 67 9.75 -1.57 -24.32
CA GLY A 67 9.37 -2.89 -24.85
C GLY A 67 9.04 -3.93 -23.78
N GLN A 68 9.07 -3.59 -22.48
CA GLN A 68 8.60 -4.50 -21.45
C GLN A 68 7.07 -4.63 -21.48
N ARG A 69 6.59 -5.85 -21.23
CA ARG A 69 5.16 -6.11 -21.08
C ARG A 69 4.62 -5.37 -19.84
N PHE A 70 3.41 -4.80 -19.93
CA PHE A 70 2.75 -4.24 -18.74
C PHE A 70 2.49 -5.32 -17.69
N ALA A 71 2.34 -4.96 -16.42
CA ALA A 71 1.92 -5.92 -15.41
C ALA A 71 0.56 -6.54 -15.79
N ARG A 72 0.43 -7.88 -15.70
CA ARG A 72 -0.79 -8.64 -16.10
C ARG A 72 -2.08 -8.11 -15.46
N ARG A 73 -2.00 -7.49 -14.29
CA ARG A 73 -3.13 -6.85 -13.62
C ARG A 73 -3.83 -5.77 -14.44
N TRP A 74 -3.10 -5.03 -15.29
CA TRP A 74 -3.68 -3.97 -16.10
C TRP A 74 -4.61 -4.54 -17.16
N LEU A 75 -4.25 -5.72 -17.69
CA LEU A 75 -5.10 -6.49 -18.59
C LEU A 75 -6.34 -7.03 -17.86
N VAL A 76 -6.18 -7.60 -16.66
CA VAL A 76 -7.32 -8.08 -15.86
C VAL A 76 -8.27 -6.94 -15.52
N MET A 77 -7.74 -5.80 -15.07
CA MET A 77 -8.52 -4.62 -14.73
C MET A 77 -9.25 -4.05 -15.96
N GLN A 78 -8.58 -3.95 -17.11
CA GLN A 78 -9.22 -3.61 -18.38
C GLN A 78 -10.38 -4.57 -18.68
N TYR A 79 -10.13 -5.87 -18.61
CA TYR A 79 -11.12 -6.88 -18.98
C TYR A 79 -12.34 -6.81 -18.06
N SER A 80 -12.14 -6.72 -16.74
CA SER A 80 -13.22 -6.58 -15.76
C SER A 80 -14.00 -5.28 -15.93
N ILE A 81 -13.33 -4.14 -16.12
CA ILE A 81 -14.01 -2.85 -16.37
C ILE A 81 -14.83 -2.92 -17.66
N ASN A 82 -14.28 -3.50 -18.73
CA ASN A 82 -15.00 -3.63 -19.98
C ASN A 82 -16.20 -4.56 -19.86
N LEU A 83 -16.10 -5.68 -19.14
CA LEU A 83 -17.27 -6.54 -18.88
C LEU A 83 -18.36 -5.79 -18.10
N ILE A 84 -17.99 -5.05 -17.06
CA ILE A 84 -18.94 -4.29 -16.24
C ILE A 84 -19.58 -3.17 -17.07
N VAL A 85 -18.78 -2.37 -17.78
CA VAL A 85 -19.27 -1.25 -18.57
C VAL A 85 -20.11 -1.75 -19.74
N CYS A 86 -19.64 -2.73 -20.52
CA CYS A 86 -20.42 -3.27 -21.63
C CYS A 86 -21.70 -3.98 -21.16
N GLY A 87 -21.71 -4.57 -19.96
CA GLY A 87 -22.89 -5.23 -19.39
C GLY A 87 -23.92 -4.26 -18.79
N LEU A 88 -23.48 -3.24 -18.05
CA LEU A 88 -24.37 -2.35 -17.31
C LEU A 88 -24.72 -1.07 -18.06
N MET A 89 -23.81 -0.53 -18.87
CA MET A 89 -24.02 0.75 -19.56
C MET A 89 -25.26 0.75 -20.50
N PRO A 90 -25.57 -0.33 -21.24
CA PRO A 90 -26.79 -0.39 -22.05
C PRO A 90 -28.09 -0.26 -21.25
N LEU A 91 -28.07 -0.59 -19.95
CA LEU A 91 -29.22 -0.53 -19.05
C LEU A 91 -29.47 0.88 -18.48
N VAL A 92 -28.43 1.71 -18.44
CA VAL A 92 -28.47 3.05 -17.86
C VAL A 92 -28.58 4.14 -18.94
N LEU A 93 -28.10 3.87 -20.15
CA LEU A 93 -28.17 4.82 -21.26
C LEU A 93 -29.57 4.90 -21.87
N PRO A 94 -30.18 6.11 -21.95
CA PRO A 94 -31.45 6.31 -22.64
C PRO A 94 -31.29 6.13 -24.16
N GLY A 95 -32.39 5.80 -24.85
CA GLY A 95 -32.44 5.72 -26.32
C GLY A 95 -32.56 4.28 -26.87
N THR A 96 -32.85 4.18 -28.17
CA THR A 96 -33.00 2.91 -28.90
C THR A 96 -31.66 2.45 -29.50
N PRO A 97 -31.50 1.16 -29.86
CA PRO A 97 -30.31 0.67 -30.56
C PRO A 97 -29.98 1.39 -31.87
N SER A 98 -30.96 2.03 -32.50
CA SER A 98 -30.80 2.84 -33.71
C SER A 98 -30.30 4.27 -33.46
N ASP A 99 -30.27 4.73 -32.21
CA ASP A 99 -29.74 6.05 -31.88
C ASP A 99 -28.22 6.08 -32.06
N LEU A 100 -27.78 6.97 -32.94
CA LEU A 100 -26.37 7.18 -33.26
C LEU A 100 -25.58 7.56 -31.99
N TRP A 101 -26.11 8.45 -31.15
CA TRP A 101 -25.38 8.91 -29.97
C TRP A 101 -25.24 7.83 -28.90
N ARG A 102 -26.30 7.04 -28.68
CA ARG A 102 -26.24 5.85 -27.82
C ARG A 102 -25.22 4.84 -28.33
N THR A 103 -25.23 4.56 -29.64
CA THR A 103 -24.32 3.58 -30.27
C THR A 103 -22.86 4.05 -30.16
N LEU A 104 -22.58 5.31 -30.49
CA LEU A 104 -21.25 5.90 -30.34
C LEU A 104 -20.78 5.84 -28.88
N THR A 105 -21.66 6.15 -27.92
CA THR A 105 -21.31 6.11 -26.48
C THR A 105 -20.93 4.70 -26.03
N LEU A 106 -21.69 3.68 -26.43
CA LEU A 106 -21.42 2.28 -26.09
C LEU A 106 -20.10 1.77 -26.69
N VAL A 107 -19.75 2.21 -27.91
CA VAL A 107 -18.52 1.80 -28.60
C VAL A 107 -17.28 2.53 -28.08
N PHE A 108 -17.37 3.85 -27.90
CA PHE A 108 -16.21 4.67 -27.57
C PHE A 108 -15.88 4.73 -26.08
N THR A 109 -16.84 4.50 -25.18
CA THR A 109 -16.59 4.55 -23.72
C THR A 109 -15.58 3.49 -23.26
N PRO A 110 -15.73 2.19 -23.58
CA PRO A 110 -14.73 1.19 -23.24
C PRO A 110 -13.36 1.50 -23.84
N THR A 111 -13.33 2.01 -25.08
CA THR A 111 -12.10 2.42 -25.78
C THR A 111 -11.37 3.56 -25.04
N LEU A 112 -12.10 4.58 -24.61
CA LEU A 112 -11.54 5.69 -23.83
C LEU A 112 -11.02 5.22 -22.46
N LEU A 113 -11.79 4.38 -21.76
CA LEU A 113 -11.37 3.78 -20.50
C LEU A 113 -10.10 2.96 -20.68
N ASN A 114 -10.02 2.13 -21.72
CA ASN A 114 -8.82 1.36 -22.06
C ASN A 114 -7.62 2.29 -22.31
N ALA A 115 -7.80 3.40 -23.02
CA ALA A 115 -6.73 4.37 -23.25
C ALA A 115 -6.21 4.97 -21.93
N LEU A 116 -7.11 5.30 -21.00
CA LEU A 116 -6.76 5.80 -19.67
C LEU A 116 -6.03 4.74 -18.83
N ILE A 117 -6.50 3.49 -18.87
CA ILE A 117 -5.90 2.35 -18.18
C ILE A 117 -4.48 2.11 -18.71
N TRP A 118 -4.29 2.04 -20.04
CA TRP A 118 -2.97 1.83 -20.63
C TRP A 118 -2.04 3.02 -20.44
N SER A 119 -2.55 4.25 -20.50
CA SER A 119 -1.76 5.44 -20.19
C SER A 119 -1.25 5.40 -18.75
N ARG A 120 -2.09 5.02 -17.79
CA ARG A 120 -1.67 4.80 -16.40
C ARG A 120 -0.69 3.63 -16.27
N ALA A 121 -0.92 2.53 -16.99
CA ALA A 121 -0.02 1.38 -17.01
C ALA A 121 1.38 1.76 -17.54
N ALA A 122 1.44 2.56 -18.61
CA ALA A 122 2.68 3.07 -19.18
C ALA A 122 3.41 4.03 -18.25
N GLN A 123 2.70 4.97 -17.64
CA GLN A 123 3.29 5.83 -16.61
C GLN A 123 3.84 5.02 -15.44
N PHE A 124 3.11 3.99 -15.00
CA PHE A 124 3.56 3.08 -13.95
C PHE A 124 4.85 2.35 -14.35
N THR A 125 4.91 1.75 -15.55
CA THR A 125 6.10 1.06 -16.05
C THR A 125 7.29 2.01 -16.23
N ALA A 126 7.07 3.20 -16.80
CA ALA A 126 8.11 4.21 -16.97
C ALA A 126 8.68 4.68 -15.62
N ARG A 127 7.81 4.89 -14.62
CA ARG A 127 8.25 5.21 -13.25
C ARG A 127 9.09 4.07 -12.68
N ARG A 128 8.66 2.82 -12.83
CA ARG A 128 9.43 1.65 -12.37
C ARG A 128 10.82 1.57 -12.98
N ARG A 129 10.95 1.85 -14.28
CA ARG A 129 12.24 1.88 -14.99
C ARG A 129 13.19 2.98 -14.49
N ARG A 130 12.66 4.01 -13.85
CA ARG A 130 13.43 5.09 -13.23
C ARG A 130 13.74 4.85 -11.75
N LEU A 131 13.17 3.79 -11.13
CA LEU A 131 13.54 3.43 -9.77
C LEU A 131 14.96 2.90 -9.81
N SER A 132 15.81 3.50 -8.99
CA SER A 132 17.19 3.07 -8.77
C SER A 132 17.40 2.81 -7.27
N GLY A 133 18.29 1.87 -6.97
CA GLY A 133 18.66 1.52 -5.60
C GLY A 133 17.67 0.57 -4.91
N SER A 134 17.98 0.24 -3.67
CA SER A 134 17.18 -0.63 -2.81
C SER A 134 16.40 0.20 -1.80
N PRO A 135 15.15 -0.17 -1.47
CA PRO A 135 14.34 0.60 -0.53
C PRO A 135 14.94 0.63 0.87
N ARG A 136 14.55 1.65 1.64
CA ARG A 136 14.89 1.75 3.05
C ARG A 136 14.00 0.82 3.86
N PHE A 137 14.62 -0.19 4.44
CA PHE A 137 13.97 -1.09 5.37
C PHE A 137 13.63 -0.37 6.68
N HIS A 138 12.40 -0.57 7.14
CA HIS A 138 11.86 -0.02 8.38
C HIS A 138 11.22 -1.12 9.22
N ALA A 139 11.45 -1.12 10.53
CA ALA A 139 10.85 -2.07 11.46
C ALA A 139 9.90 -1.39 12.44
N ASP A 140 8.70 -1.92 12.55
CA ASP A 140 7.72 -1.50 13.55
C ASP A 140 7.87 -2.28 14.86
N ASP A 141 7.23 -1.74 15.90
CA ASP A 141 7.10 -2.31 17.25
C ASP A 141 8.38 -2.34 18.11
N PHE A 142 9.38 -1.50 17.82
CA PHE A 142 10.55 -1.35 18.70
C PHE A 142 10.11 -0.84 20.08
N GLY A 143 10.69 -1.36 21.14
CA GLY A 143 10.32 -1.10 22.53
C GLY A 143 9.15 -1.94 23.04
N LEU A 144 8.54 -2.82 22.22
CA LEU A 144 7.44 -3.66 22.72
C LEU A 144 7.93 -4.79 23.62
N ALA A 145 8.97 -5.51 23.18
CA ALA A 145 9.55 -6.63 23.91
C ALA A 145 11.01 -6.84 23.52
N GLU A 146 11.79 -7.38 24.46
CA GLU A 146 13.22 -7.66 24.30
C GLU A 146 13.53 -8.46 23.03
N THR A 147 12.73 -9.47 22.70
CA THR A 147 12.97 -10.29 21.49
C THR A 147 12.76 -9.54 20.18
N VAL A 148 11.92 -8.50 20.16
CA VAL A 148 11.78 -7.60 19.01
C VAL A 148 12.98 -6.67 18.95
N ASP A 149 13.32 -6.08 20.09
CA ASP A 149 14.41 -5.12 20.18
C ASP A 149 15.74 -5.75 19.77
N GLU A 150 16.00 -6.98 20.22
CA GLU A 150 17.18 -7.74 19.81
C GLU A 150 17.21 -7.98 18.30
N ALA A 151 16.09 -8.36 17.67
CA ALA A 151 16.02 -8.59 16.23
C ALA A 151 16.26 -7.29 15.44
N VAL A 152 15.64 -6.20 15.89
CA VAL A 152 15.81 -4.87 15.29
C VAL A 152 17.26 -4.40 15.41
N LEU A 153 17.84 -4.48 16.61
CA LEU A 153 19.23 -4.07 16.85
C LEU A 153 20.23 -4.95 16.09
N ASP A 154 20.01 -6.26 15.98
CA ASP A 154 20.80 -7.19 15.17
C ASP A 154 20.82 -6.77 13.69
N LEU A 155 19.64 -6.48 13.13
CA LEU A 155 19.51 -6.04 11.75
C LEU A 155 20.11 -4.65 11.51
N ILE A 156 20.03 -3.73 12.48
CA ILE A 156 20.68 -2.42 12.39
C ILE A 156 22.20 -2.56 12.39
N ARG A 157 22.76 -3.31 13.35
CA ARG A 157 24.21 -3.54 13.47
C ARG A 157 24.77 -4.19 12.20
N SER A 158 23.99 -5.06 11.58
CA SER A 158 24.33 -5.73 10.32
C SER A 158 24.04 -4.90 9.06
N ARG A 159 23.66 -3.61 9.20
CA ARG A 159 23.31 -2.66 8.13
C ARG A 159 22.18 -3.14 7.21
N ARG A 160 21.20 -3.85 7.77
CA ARG A 160 20.05 -4.42 7.04
C ARG A 160 18.78 -3.64 7.26
N LEU A 161 18.73 -2.88 8.34
CA LEU A 161 17.62 -2.05 8.73
C LEU A 161 18.06 -0.60 8.78
N HIS A 162 17.26 0.30 8.20
CA HIS A 162 17.63 1.72 8.01
C HIS A 162 16.91 2.66 8.96
N SER A 163 15.86 2.20 9.63
CA SER A 163 15.06 2.96 10.57
C SER A 163 14.13 2.03 11.35
N THR A 164 13.61 2.50 12.48
CA THR A 164 12.61 1.77 13.27
C THR A 164 11.64 2.75 13.94
N SER A 165 10.49 2.26 14.40
CA SER A 165 9.50 3.06 15.12
C SER A 165 9.27 2.53 16.54
N LEU A 166 9.28 3.45 17.51
CA LEU A 166 9.24 3.16 18.95
C LEU A 166 7.82 3.22 19.52
N LEU A 167 7.39 2.13 20.15
CA LEU A 167 6.25 2.09 21.07
C LEU A 167 6.68 2.61 22.43
N VAL A 168 6.39 3.88 22.71
CA VAL A 168 6.89 4.56 23.92
C VAL A 168 6.36 3.99 25.23
N ASP A 169 5.15 3.43 25.22
CA ASP A 169 4.53 2.76 26.37
C ASP A 169 4.75 1.24 26.34
N GLY A 170 5.61 0.74 25.43
CA GLY A 170 6.05 -0.64 25.40
C GLY A 170 6.97 -0.98 26.58
N ALA A 171 6.98 -2.25 26.99
CA ALA A 171 7.63 -2.66 28.24
C ALA A 171 9.16 -2.53 28.21
N SER A 172 9.77 -2.59 27.03
CA SER A 172 11.21 -2.47 26.85
C SER A 172 11.62 -1.13 26.23
N ALA A 173 10.71 -0.16 26.12
CA ALA A 173 10.98 1.10 25.42
C ALA A 173 12.22 1.85 25.94
N GLU A 174 12.39 1.92 27.27
CA GLU A 174 13.54 2.58 27.90
C GLU A 174 14.87 1.88 27.60
N THR A 175 14.92 0.55 27.78
CA THR A 175 16.11 -0.25 27.52
C THR A 175 16.45 -0.28 26.02
N ALA A 176 15.44 -0.36 25.17
CA ALA A 176 15.55 -0.34 23.72
C ALA A 176 16.16 0.99 23.22
N VAL A 177 15.67 2.14 23.72
CA VAL A 177 16.22 3.45 23.35
C VAL A 177 17.66 3.62 23.85
N ALA A 178 17.96 3.16 25.08
CA ALA A 178 19.33 3.19 25.60
C ALA A 178 20.29 2.36 24.72
N ALA A 179 19.87 1.17 24.29
CA ALA A 179 20.66 0.33 23.38
C ALA A 179 20.81 0.93 21.97
N LEU A 180 19.76 1.56 21.43
CA LEU A 180 19.79 2.20 20.12
C LEU A 180 20.76 3.40 20.10
N ARG A 181 20.82 4.18 21.19
CA ARG A 181 21.74 5.32 21.34
C ARG A 181 23.21 4.95 21.31
N GLN A 182 23.55 3.70 21.63
CA GLN A 182 24.93 3.21 21.60
C GLN A 182 25.40 2.84 20.19
N LEU A 183 24.51 2.85 19.18
CA LEU A 183 24.85 2.49 17.82
C LEU A 183 25.53 3.64 17.08
N ASN A 184 26.54 3.30 16.29
CA ASN A 184 27.25 4.23 15.40
C ASN A 184 27.30 3.62 13.98
N PRO A 185 26.76 4.28 12.94
CA PRO A 185 26.08 5.58 12.95
C PRO A 185 24.70 5.56 13.64
N PRO A 186 24.18 6.71 14.07
CA PRO A 186 22.82 6.81 14.62
C PRO A 186 21.78 6.44 13.56
N VAL A 187 20.70 5.79 14.00
CA VAL A 187 19.60 5.34 13.14
C VAL A 187 18.34 6.17 13.40
N PRO A 188 17.64 6.62 12.33
CA PRO A 188 16.36 7.32 12.48
C PRO A 188 15.34 6.50 13.27
N LEU A 189 14.75 7.16 14.27
CA LEU A 189 13.72 6.61 15.13
C LEU A 189 12.44 7.43 14.99
N CYS A 190 11.33 6.76 14.69
CA CYS A 190 10.00 7.37 14.62
C CYS A 190 9.21 7.09 15.91
N LEU A 191 8.24 7.95 16.24
CA LEU A 191 7.19 7.63 17.20
C LEU A 191 6.19 6.67 16.55
N HIS A 192 6.04 5.46 17.11
CA HIS A 192 5.01 4.50 16.73
C HIS A 192 3.76 4.72 17.58
N LEU A 193 2.86 5.57 17.12
CA LEU A 193 1.65 5.92 17.87
C LEU A 193 0.76 4.69 18.09
N CYS A 194 0.45 4.35 19.35
CA CYS A 194 -0.47 3.26 19.69
C CYS A 194 -1.68 3.78 20.44
N LEU A 195 -2.88 3.51 19.92
CA LEU A 195 -4.16 3.88 20.54
C LEU A 195 -5.12 2.69 20.66
N THR A 196 -4.70 1.52 20.18
CA THR A 196 -5.52 0.31 20.03
C THR A 196 -5.24 -0.74 21.09
N GLU A 197 -4.14 -0.59 21.82
CA GLU A 197 -3.64 -1.53 22.82
C GLU A 197 -2.57 -0.86 23.69
N GLY A 198 -2.10 -1.58 24.71
CA GLY A 198 -1.18 -1.08 25.73
C GLY A 198 -1.90 -0.55 26.98
N PRO A 199 -1.16 0.07 27.91
CA PRO A 199 -1.73 0.60 29.13
C PRO A 199 -2.74 1.72 28.82
N ALA A 200 -3.90 1.69 29.49
CA ALA A 200 -4.92 2.71 29.34
C ALA A 200 -4.34 4.09 29.74
N PRO A 201 -4.38 5.10 28.84
CA PRO A 201 -3.90 6.42 29.20
C PRO A 201 -4.74 7.01 30.35
N PRO A 202 -4.13 7.75 31.29
CA PRO A 202 -4.87 8.44 32.35
C PRO A 202 -5.98 9.32 31.76
N ASP A 203 -7.13 9.36 32.45
CA ASP A 203 -8.31 10.15 32.06
C ASP A 203 -8.83 9.86 30.64
N CYS A 204 -8.61 8.67 30.10
CA CYS A 204 -9.06 8.26 28.77
C CYS A 204 -9.87 6.95 28.82
N PRO A 205 -11.08 6.95 29.41
CA PRO A 205 -11.88 5.72 29.61
C PRO A 205 -12.33 5.03 28.32
N ASP A 206 -12.37 5.73 27.18
CA ASP A 206 -12.68 5.15 25.87
C ASP A 206 -11.43 4.66 25.11
N LEU A 207 -10.24 4.68 25.72
CA LEU A 207 -8.99 4.19 25.13
C LEU A 207 -8.38 3.07 26.01
N PRO A 208 -7.76 2.04 25.42
CA PRO A 208 -7.53 1.82 23.99
C PRO A 208 -8.81 1.52 23.21
N ALA A 209 -8.85 1.91 21.94
CA ALA A 209 -9.98 1.68 21.02
C ALA A 209 -9.49 1.05 19.72
N SER A 210 -10.23 0.07 19.20
CA SER A 210 -9.89 -0.59 17.93
C SER A 210 -9.89 0.37 16.74
N PHE A 211 -9.15 0.02 15.69
CA PHE A 211 -9.15 0.75 14.42
C PHE A 211 -10.57 1.01 13.88
N GLY A 212 -11.44 0.00 13.92
CA GLY A 212 -12.83 0.11 13.46
C GLY A 212 -13.66 1.09 14.29
N GLN A 213 -13.50 1.10 15.61
CA GLN A 213 -14.19 2.04 16.50
C GLN A 213 -13.76 3.48 16.22
N LEU A 214 -12.45 3.73 16.07
CA LEU A 214 -11.93 5.07 15.76
C LEU A 214 -12.32 5.53 14.35
N LEU A 215 -12.35 4.61 13.38
CA LEU A 215 -12.81 4.89 12.04
C LEU A 215 -14.29 5.26 12.03
N LEU A 216 -15.15 4.50 12.72
CA LEU A 216 -16.57 4.79 12.83
C LEU A 216 -16.83 6.13 13.54
N ALA A 217 -16.12 6.37 14.65
CA ALA A 217 -16.21 7.62 15.41
C ALA A 217 -15.82 8.86 14.60
N SER A 218 -15.02 8.71 13.54
CA SER A 218 -14.66 9.80 12.64
C SER A 218 -15.88 10.41 11.93
N TRP A 219 -16.95 9.63 11.77
CA TRP A 219 -18.17 10.03 11.04
C TRP A 219 -19.38 10.28 11.94
N ILE A 220 -19.29 9.92 13.23
CA ILE A 220 -20.39 10.05 14.19
C ILE A 220 -20.13 11.25 15.12
N PRO A 221 -20.88 12.37 15.00
CA PRO A 221 -20.57 13.61 15.72
C PRO A 221 -20.47 13.49 17.24
N HIS A 222 -21.36 12.72 17.87
CA HIS A 222 -21.35 12.56 19.34
C HIS A 222 -20.13 11.73 19.81
N GLN A 223 -19.77 10.66 19.09
CA GLN A 223 -18.57 9.87 19.39
C GLN A 223 -17.31 10.71 19.19
N ARG A 224 -17.27 11.53 18.13
CA ARG A 224 -16.17 12.45 17.88
C ARG A 224 -15.97 13.47 19.00
N ARG A 225 -17.05 14.08 19.49
CA ARG A 225 -17.00 15.00 20.65
C ARG A 225 -16.48 14.31 21.92
N ARG A 226 -16.87 13.04 22.13
CA ARG A 226 -16.45 12.23 23.29
C ARG A 226 -14.98 11.80 23.23
N LEU A 227 -14.52 11.35 22.06
CA LEU A 227 -13.19 10.77 21.86
C LEU A 227 -12.09 11.81 21.64
N ARG A 228 -12.37 12.92 20.94
CA ARG A 228 -11.33 13.90 20.56
C ARG A 228 -10.51 14.43 21.75
N PRO A 229 -11.08 14.78 22.92
CA PRO A 229 -10.28 15.21 24.08
C PRO A 229 -9.35 14.11 24.61
N GLN A 230 -9.82 12.86 24.62
CA GLN A 230 -9.03 11.69 25.06
C GLN A 230 -7.89 11.40 24.09
N LEU A 231 -8.17 11.44 22.78
CA LEU A 231 -7.15 11.30 21.73
C LEU A 231 -6.06 12.36 21.88
N ARG A 232 -6.44 13.63 22.09
CA ARG A 232 -5.46 14.72 22.32
C ARG A 232 -4.57 14.45 23.54
N ARG A 233 -5.15 14.01 24.67
CA ARG A 233 -4.37 13.67 25.87
C ARG A 233 -3.42 12.49 25.61
N ALA A 234 -3.91 11.42 25.01
CA ALA A 234 -3.11 10.23 24.71
C ALA A 234 -1.97 10.51 23.72
N ILE A 235 -2.23 11.28 22.65
CA ILE A 235 -1.22 11.72 21.68
C ILE A 235 -0.17 12.59 22.37
N HIS A 236 -0.61 13.57 23.18
CA HIS A 236 0.31 14.47 23.87
C HIS A 236 1.19 13.73 24.88
N HIS A 237 0.63 12.76 25.62
CA HIS A 237 1.38 11.87 26.49
C HIS A 237 2.48 11.13 25.73
N GLN A 238 2.12 10.47 24.62
CA GLN A 238 3.09 9.70 23.82
C GLN A 238 4.17 10.59 23.18
N ILE A 239 3.82 11.79 22.72
CA ILE A 239 4.79 12.79 22.22
C ILE A 239 5.76 13.20 23.33
N ARG A 240 5.26 13.56 24.52
CA ARG A 240 6.10 13.94 25.65
C ARG A 240 7.02 12.81 26.08
N ARG A 241 6.50 11.58 26.15
CA ARG A 241 7.29 10.40 26.49
C ARG A 241 8.34 10.12 25.44
N PHE A 242 8.01 10.22 24.15
CA PHE A 242 8.98 10.09 23.06
C PHE A 242 10.13 11.08 23.19
N THR A 243 9.83 12.37 23.39
CA THR A 243 10.85 13.41 23.56
C THR A 243 11.67 13.18 24.83
N ALA A 244 11.06 12.75 25.94
CA ALA A 244 11.79 12.44 27.17
C ALA A 244 12.76 11.26 26.99
N LEU A 245 12.32 10.19 26.31
CA LEU A 245 13.13 9.01 26.08
C LEU A 245 14.26 9.27 25.09
N THR A 246 14.01 10.04 24.02
CA THR A 246 14.92 10.14 22.86
C THR A 246 15.69 11.45 22.80
N GLY A 247 15.16 12.54 23.36
CA GLY A 247 15.66 13.91 23.21
C GLY A 247 15.22 14.57 21.89
N VAL A 248 14.46 13.87 21.04
CA VAL A 248 14.02 14.37 19.72
C VAL A 248 12.78 15.24 19.86
N THR A 249 12.83 16.45 19.30
CA THR A 249 11.73 17.42 19.27
C THR A 249 11.05 17.52 17.91
N ASP A 250 11.80 17.28 16.81
CA ASP A 250 11.26 17.17 15.46
C ASP A 250 10.84 15.72 15.18
N ILE A 251 9.55 15.43 15.40
CA ILE A 251 9.05 14.06 15.47
C ILE A 251 8.65 13.58 14.08
N HIS A 252 9.20 12.42 13.72
CA HIS A 252 8.69 11.56 12.66
C HIS A 252 7.70 10.57 13.25
N LEU A 253 6.54 10.40 12.63
CA LEU A 253 5.46 9.60 13.19
C LEU A 253 4.93 8.57 12.21
N ASP A 254 4.66 7.39 12.74
CA ASP A 254 3.73 6.43 12.20
C ASP A 254 2.83 5.90 13.32
N GLY A 255 2.05 4.86 13.03
CA GLY A 255 1.08 4.35 13.98
C GLY A 255 0.97 2.85 13.91
N HIS A 256 0.81 2.25 15.09
CA HIS A 256 0.44 0.86 15.27
C HIS A 256 -0.91 0.63 14.58
N GLN A 257 -0.98 -0.44 13.78
CA GLN A 257 -2.12 -0.73 12.91
C GLN A 257 -2.48 0.42 11.94
N HIS A 258 -1.54 1.34 11.67
CA HIS A 258 -1.72 2.55 10.87
C HIS A 258 -2.82 3.50 11.38
N ILE A 259 -3.06 3.50 12.70
CA ILE A 259 -4.16 4.26 13.32
C ILE A 259 -4.04 5.77 13.11
N HIS A 260 -2.84 6.27 12.89
CA HIS A 260 -2.54 7.67 12.61
C HIS A 260 -3.17 8.19 11.31
N LEU A 261 -3.59 7.30 10.39
CA LEU A 261 -4.32 7.68 9.17
C LEU A 261 -5.83 7.74 9.35
N VAL A 262 -6.37 7.33 10.51
CA VAL A 262 -7.81 7.44 10.79
C VAL A 262 -8.18 8.92 10.94
N PRO A 263 -9.25 9.43 10.30
CA PRO A 263 -9.48 10.88 10.19
C PRO A 263 -9.50 11.64 11.54
N ILE A 264 -10.22 11.15 12.54
CA ILE A 264 -10.27 11.80 13.87
C ILE A 264 -8.89 11.85 14.56
N VAL A 265 -8.05 10.84 14.34
CA VAL A 265 -6.71 10.75 14.90
C VAL A 265 -5.76 11.66 14.13
N LEU A 266 -5.78 11.59 12.79
CA LEU A 266 -4.99 12.43 11.89
C LEU A 266 -5.19 13.92 12.22
N GLU A 267 -6.42 14.35 12.42
CA GLU A 267 -6.71 15.74 12.77
C GLU A 267 -6.08 16.14 14.11
N CYS A 268 -6.16 15.29 15.14
CA CYS A 268 -5.53 15.57 16.43
C CYS A 268 -4.00 15.61 16.33
N LEU A 269 -3.41 14.80 15.43
CA LEU A 269 -1.98 14.81 15.15
C LEU A 269 -1.55 16.07 14.40
N LEU A 270 -2.33 16.53 13.43
CA LEU A 270 -2.04 17.75 12.67
C LEU A 270 -2.09 19.03 13.54
N GLU A 271 -2.70 18.97 14.71
CA GLU A 271 -2.65 20.04 15.73
C GLU A 271 -1.32 20.09 16.49
N GLN A 272 -0.45 19.07 16.36
CA GLN A 272 0.82 18.99 17.09
C GLN A 272 1.97 19.58 16.25
N PRO A 273 2.55 20.72 16.62
CA PRO A 273 3.61 21.37 15.83
C PRO A 273 4.92 20.57 15.76
N GLN A 274 5.15 19.66 16.73
CA GLN A 274 6.33 18.80 16.79
C GLN A 274 6.39 17.78 15.65
N ILE A 275 5.25 17.44 15.03
CA ILE A 275 5.20 16.44 13.97
C ILE A 275 5.65 17.09 12.66
N ARG A 276 6.84 16.72 12.20
CA ARG A 276 7.43 17.23 10.94
C ARG A 276 7.24 16.28 9.77
N TRP A 277 7.09 14.99 10.06
CA TRP A 277 6.91 13.96 9.06
C TRP A 277 5.93 12.89 9.54
N MET A 278 5.08 12.39 8.64
CA MET A 278 4.12 11.33 8.92
C MET A 278 4.11 10.29 7.80
N ARG A 279 4.18 9.00 8.18
CA ARG A 279 4.13 7.88 7.24
C ARG A 279 2.76 7.76 6.59
N THR A 280 2.72 7.65 5.28
CA THR A 280 1.54 7.17 4.54
C THR A 280 1.77 5.76 4.05
N THR A 281 0.69 5.01 3.85
CA THR A 281 0.76 3.63 3.36
C THR A 281 0.65 3.60 1.85
N ALA A 282 1.23 4.56 1.12
CA ALA A 282 1.09 4.69 -0.33
C ALA A 282 1.72 3.50 -1.10
N GLU A 283 1.08 2.33 -1.00
CA GLU A 283 1.61 1.06 -1.44
C GLU A 283 1.14 0.78 -2.86
N PRO A 284 2.03 0.84 -3.85
CA PRO A 284 1.67 0.41 -5.18
C PRO A 284 1.34 -1.07 -5.13
N LEU A 285 0.37 -1.51 -5.94
CA LEU A 285 0.17 -2.93 -6.12
C LEU A 285 1.51 -3.58 -6.53
N PRO A 286 1.89 -4.72 -5.96
CA PRO A 286 3.13 -5.41 -6.29
C PRO A 286 3.14 -5.93 -7.74
N THR A 287 4.32 -5.99 -8.36
CA THR A 287 4.52 -6.56 -9.70
C THR A 287 5.42 -7.79 -9.67
N GLY A 288 5.11 -8.78 -10.50
CA GLY A 288 5.86 -10.04 -10.56
C GLY A 288 5.63 -10.96 -9.37
N LEU A 289 4.50 -10.81 -8.66
CA LEU A 289 4.06 -11.81 -7.68
C LEU A 289 3.48 -13.04 -8.38
N PRO A 290 3.83 -14.26 -7.95
CA PRO A 290 3.18 -15.48 -8.42
C PRO A 290 1.68 -15.47 -8.12
N LEU A 291 0.85 -16.02 -9.01
CA LEU A 291 -0.61 -16.05 -8.86
C LEU A 291 -1.05 -16.74 -7.56
N GLY A 292 -0.36 -17.81 -7.14
CA GLY A 292 -0.68 -18.51 -5.88
C GLY A 292 -0.53 -17.64 -4.63
N VAL A 293 0.29 -16.59 -4.66
CA VAL A 293 0.50 -15.67 -3.54
C VAL A 293 -0.62 -14.63 -3.44
N TRP A 294 -1.33 -14.34 -4.54
CA TRP A 294 -2.49 -13.45 -4.48
C TRP A 294 -3.65 -14.06 -3.68
N GLY A 295 -3.78 -15.39 -3.70
CA GLY A 295 -4.78 -16.10 -2.90
C GLY A 295 -4.62 -15.87 -1.40
N SER A 296 -3.38 -15.82 -0.89
CA SER A 296 -3.14 -15.52 0.53
C SER A 296 -3.48 -14.07 0.88
N ALA A 297 -3.14 -13.10 0.02
CA ALA A 297 -3.50 -11.70 0.24
C ALA A 297 -5.01 -11.48 0.40
N VAL A 298 -5.84 -12.23 -0.33
CA VAL A 298 -7.30 -12.18 -0.20
C VAL A 298 -7.76 -12.90 1.06
N ARG A 299 -7.33 -14.15 1.26
CA ARG A 299 -7.76 -15.00 2.38
C ARG A 299 -7.41 -14.41 3.74
N ASP A 300 -6.23 -13.79 3.86
CA ASP A 300 -5.75 -13.20 5.11
C ASP A 300 -6.26 -11.75 5.31
N GLY A 301 -7.15 -11.25 4.44
CA GLY A 301 -7.69 -9.89 4.51
C GLY A 301 -6.73 -8.77 4.11
N GLY A 302 -5.51 -9.10 3.67
CA GLY A 302 -4.47 -8.14 3.29
C GLY A 302 -4.87 -7.20 2.15
N LEU A 303 -5.64 -7.69 1.16
CA LEU A 303 -6.13 -6.86 0.06
C LEU A 303 -7.19 -5.85 0.52
N LEU A 304 -8.09 -6.25 1.43
CA LEU A 304 -9.08 -5.35 2.03
C LEU A 304 -8.39 -4.30 2.90
N LYS A 305 -7.45 -4.72 3.76
CA LYS A 305 -6.61 -3.83 4.57
C LYS A 305 -5.88 -2.81 3.69
N TRP A 306 -5.24 -3.28 2.62
CA TRP A 306 -4.59 -2.43 1.63
C TRP A 306 -5.58 -1.41 1.05
N ALA A 307 -6.73 -1.85 0.53
CA ALA A 307 -7.72 -0.96 -0.09
C ALA A 307 -8.20 0.15 0.86
N VAL A 308 -8.55 -0.20 2.10
CA VAL A 308 -8.97 0.78 3.11
C VAL A 308 -7.86 1.79 3.39
N LEU A 309 -6.62 1.32 3.56
CA LEU A 309 -5.48 2.20 3.87
C LEU A 309 -5.04 3.05 2.68
N GLN A 310 -5.24 2.60 1.43
CA GLN A 310 -5.05 3.45 0.26
C GLN A 310 -6.04 4.60 0.24
N LEU A 311 -7.31 4.37 0.60
CA LEU A 311 -8.32 5.42 0.71
C LEU A 311 -7.96 6.42 1.81
N LEU A 312 -7.59 5.94 2.99
CA LEU A 312 -7.16 6.80 4.09
C LEU A 312 -5.90 7.59 3.73
N THR A 313 -4.95 6.98 3.03
CA THR A 313 -3.76 7.69 2.49
C THR A 313 -4.15 8.78 1.50
N ALA A 314 -5.12 8.52 0.61
CA ALA A 314 -5.58 9.50 -0.36
C ALA A 314 -6.25 10.72 0.32
N VAL A 315 -6.96 10.48 1.43
CA VAL A 315 -7.54 11.55 2.27
C VAL A 315 -6.47 12.29 3.08
N ALA A 316 -5.49 11.56 3.63
CA ALA A 316 -4.46 12.13 4.50
C ALA A 316 -3.46 13.01 3.74
N LYS A 317 -3.02 12.61 2.54
CA LYS A 317 -1.97 13.33 1.78
C LYS A 317 -2.25 14.83 1.58
N PRO A 318 -3.44 15.26 1.13
CA PRO A 318 -3.76 16.68 1.02
C PRO A 318 -3.80 17.41 2.36
N ALA A 319 -4.20 16.74 3.45
CA ALA A 319 -4.20 17.33 4.79
C ALA A 319 -2.76 17.54 5.28
N LEU A 320 -1.89 16.53 5.16
CA LEU A 320 -0.47 16.62 5.49
C LEU A 320 0.22 17.76 4.73
N HIS A 321 -0.01 17.84 3.41
CA HIS A 321 0.56 18.90 2.58
C HIS A 321 0.12 20.31 3.02
N ARG A 322 -1.18 20.51 3.31
CA ARG A 322 -1.69 21.81 3.79
C ARG A 322 -1.13 22.21 5.14
N SER A 323 -0.85 21.25 6.01
CA SER A 323 -0.25 21.47 7.33
C SER A 323 1.28 21.54 7.30
N GLY A 324 1.92 21.42 6.14
CA GLY A 324 3.39 21.44 6.01
C GLY A 324 4.10 20.21 6.59
N VAL A 325 3.37 19.11 6.81
CA VAL A 325 3.91 17.84 7.31
C VAL A 325 4.38 16.99 6.12
N GLN A 326 5.65 16.59 6.14
CA GLN A 326 6.24 15.76 5.09
C GLN A 326 5.77 14.30 5.17
N THR A 327 5.91 13.54 4.08
CA THR A 327 5.56 12.11 4.06
C THR A 327 6.42 11.35 3.04
N ASN A 328 6.46 10.02 3.15
CA ASN A 328 7.08 9.15 2.17
C ASN A 328 6.35 9.20 0.82
N ARG A 329 7.12 8.94 -0.25
CA ARG A 329 6.58 8.87 -1.61
C ARG A 329 5.81 7.58 -1.85
N HIS A 330 6.45 6.44 -1.60
CA HIS A 330 5.84 5.12 -1.62
C HIS A 330 6.17 4.32 -0.36
N PHE A 331 5.41 3.24 -0.19
CA PHE A 331 5.49 2.32 0.93
C PHE A 331 5.30 0.90 0.43
N ALA A 332 5.79 -0.12 1.14
CA ALA A 332 5.32 -1.49 0.96
C ALA A 332 5.36 -2.26 2.27
N GLY A 333 4.50 -3.26 2.39
CA GLY A 333 4.39 -4.13 3.57
C GLY A 333 3.02 -4.13 4.23
N VAL A 334 2.00 -3.44 3.69
CA VAL A 334 0.63 -3.52 4.23
C VAL A 334 -0.05 -4.81 3.73
N MET A 335 -0.02 -5.05 2.43
CA MET A 335 -0.73 -6.19 1.81
C MET A 335 -0.29 -7.55 2.36
N PHE A 336 1.01 -7.69 2.64
CA PHE A 336 1.62 -8.91 3.19
C PHE A 336 2.24 -8.64 4.57
N THR A 337 1.55 -7.85 5.39
CA THR A 337 1.99 -7.49 6.75
C THR A 337 2.45 -8.71 7.54
N GLY A 338 3.66 -8.63 8.10
CA GLY A 338 4.28 -9.72 8.84
C GLY A 338 4.63 -10.95 8.01
N ARG A 339 4.56 -10.91 6.68
CA ARG A 339 4.93 -12.01 5.76
C ARG A 339 5.82 -11.53 4.61
N MET A 340 6.61 -10.50 4.85
CA MET A 340 7.59 -9.92 3.94
C MET A 340 8.82 -10.82 3.79
N ILE A 341 8.61 -11.99 3.22
CA ILE A 341 9.64 -12.98 2.90
C ILE A 341 9.60 -13.36 1.41
N GLY A 342 10.66 -14.00 0.91
CA GLY A 342 10.69 -14.63 -0.41
C GLY A 342 10.16 -13.76 -1.56
N ALA A 343 9.10 -14.24 -2.23
CA ALA A 343 8.51 -13.60 -3.40
C ALA A 343 7.81 -12.27 -3.07
N GLN A 344 7.19 -12.16 -1.90
CA GLN A 344 6.51 -10.95 -1.42
C GLN A 344 7.50 -9.82 -1.23
N LEU A 345 8.58 -10.10 -0.51
CA LEU A 345 9.64 -9.14 -0.26
C LEU A 345 10.32 -8.71 -1.57
N SER A 346 10.69 -9.67 -2.42
CA SER A 346 11.31 -9.39 -3.72
C SER A 346 10.39 -8.58 -4.64
N ALA A 347 9.08 -8.81 -4.59
CA ALA A 347 8.12 -8.06 -5.39
C ALA A 347 7.96 -6.62 -4.88
N ALA A 348 7.99 -6.41 -3.57
CA ALA A 348 7.96 -5.08 -2.97
C ALA A 348 9.21 -4.28 -3.35
N GLU A 349 10.41 -4.85 -3.21
CA GLU A 349 11.66 -4.17 -3.58
C GLU A 349 11.70 -3.74 -5.04
N ARG A 350 11.22 -4.59 -5.96
CA ARG A 350 11.12 -4.24 -7.39
C ARG A 350 10.16 -3.09 -7.70
N CYS A 351 9.30 -2.73 -6.74
CA CYS A 351 8.32 -1.67 -6.88
C CYS A 351 8.71 -0.38 -6.15
N LEU A 352 9.83 -0.38 -5.43
CA LEU A 352 10.29 0.72 -4.60
C LEU A 352 11.68 1.21 -5.05
N SER A 353 12.01 2.46 -4.73
CA SER A 353 13.32 3.10 -4.92
C SER A 353 14.05 3.32 -3.60
N SER A 354 15.29 3.80 -3.65
CA SER A 354 16.11 4.10 -2.47
C SER A 354 15.54 5.11 -1.47
N GLU A 355 14.55 5.92 -1.86
CA GLU A 355 13.89 6.87 -0.95
C GLU A 355 12.57 6.32 -0.39
N ASP A 356 12.12 5.17 -0.87
CA ASP A 356 10.86 4.56 -0.45
C ASP A 356 11.06 3.64 0.76
N LEU A 357 9.97 3.42 1.50
CA LEU A 357 9.99 2.63 2.73
C LEU A 357 9.44 1.23 2.51
N LEU A 358 10.14 0.23 3.03
CA LEU A 358 9.69 -1.17 3.07
C LEU A 358 9.58 -1.61 4.53
N LEU A 359 8.35 -1.89 4.96
CA LEU A 359 8.04 -2.31 6.32
C LEU A 359 8.28 -3.81 6.53
N ALA A 360 8.88 -4.14 7.66
CA ALA A 360 8.97 -5.48 8.22
C ALA A 360 8.64 -5.45 9.72
N HIS A 361 8.39 -6.63 10.27
CA HIS A 361 8.08 -6.86 11.68
C HIS A 361 8.98 -7.98 12.22
N PRO A 362 10.32 -7.78 12.26
CA PRO A 362 11.26 -8.79 12.72
C PRO A 362 11.13 -9.03 14.23
N ALA A 363 11.26 -10.29 14.65
CA ALA A 363 11.38 -10.66 16.07
C ALA A 363 12.18 -11.95 16.23
N ARG A 364 12.91 -12.12 17.33
CA ARG A 364 13.47 -13.43 17.70
C ARG A 364 12.39 -14.30 18.33
N GLY A 365 12.51 -15.62 18.20
CA GLY A 365 11.62 -16.57 18.87
C GLY A 365 11.72 -16.46 20.40
N GLY A 366 10.59 -16.46 21.12
CA GLY A 366 10.57 -16.39 22.58
C GLY A 366 9.18 -16.63 23.20
N ASN A 367 9.08 -16.56 24.53
CA ASN A 367 7.82 -16.74 25.24
C ASN A 367 7.05 -15.41 25.35
N HIS A 368 6.02 -15.25 24.54
CA HIS A 368 5.28 -13.99 24.36
C HIS A 368 4.08 -13.80 25.31
N GLN A 369 3.89 -14.70 26.29
CA GLN A 369 2.75 -14.62 27.24
C GLN A 369 2.74 -13.36 28.13
N ARG A 370 3.87 -12.64 28.24
CA ARG A 370 3.97 -11.40 29.04
C ARG A 370 3.27 -10.21 28.38
N LEU A 371 3.13 -10.20 27.05
CA LEU A 371 2.54 -9.07 26.30
C LEU A 371 1.08 -8.83 26.67
N SER A 372 0.27 -9.89 26.80
CA SER A 372 -1.14 -9.77 27.19
C SER A 372 -1.31 -9.15 28.57
N ARG A 373 -0.39 -9.42 29.50
CA ARG A 373 -0.41 -8.84 30.86
C ARG A 373 -0.05 -7.36 30.88
N GLN A 374 0.58 -6.86 29.83
CA GLN A 374 1.02 -5.47 29.68
C GLN A 374 0.04 -4.65 28.81
N GLY A 375 -1.16 -5.20 28.52
CA GLY A 375 -2.19 -4.52 27.72
C GLY A 375 -2.07 -4.74 26.21
N PHE A 376 -1.12 -5.55 25.74
CA PHE A 376 -0.86 -5.81 24.32
C PHE A 376 -1.41 -7.17 23.86
N ALA A 377 -2.66 -7.47 24.22
CA ALA A 377 -3.28 -8.77 23.93
C ALA A 377 -3.48 -9.03 22.43
N LEU A 378 -3.80 -8.00 21.65
CA LEU A 378 -3.93 -8.08 20.19
C LEU A 378 -2.56 -8.38 19.53
N SER A 379 -1.52 -7.64 19.92
CA SER A 379 -0.15 -7.93 19.49
C SER A 379 0.31 -9.34 19.90
N ALA A 380 -0.06 -9.86 21.08
CA ALA A 380 0.39 -11.19 21.51
C ALA A 380 0.10 -12.31 20.48
N GLY A 381 -1.06 -12.28 19.82
CA GLY A 381 -1.40 -13.23 18.76
C GLY A 381 -0.51 -13.08 17.50
N PHE A 382 -0.28 -11.84 17.06
CA PHE A 382 0.60 -11.57 15.92
C PHE A 382 2.08 -11.89 16.25
N PHE A 383 2.51 -11.63 17.48
CA PHE A 383 3.88 -11.85 17.95
C PHE A 383 4.23 -13.31 18.15
N SER A 384 3.29 -14.13 18.61
CA SER A 384 3.45 -15.58 18.68
C SER A 384 3.50 -16.26 17.31
N SER A 385 3.28 -15.50 16.23
CA SER A 385 3.38 -16.02 14.88
C SER A 385 4.83 -16.32 14.50
N PRO A 386 5.14 -17.50 13.93
CA PRO A 386 6.49 -17.80 13.45
C PRO A 386 6.93 -16.88 12.29
N TRP A 387 6.01 -16.12 11.71
CA TRP A 387 6.32 -15.26 10.58
C TRP A 387 7.24 -14.09 10.93
N ARG A 388 7.16 -13.52 12.14
CA ARG A 388 8.09 -12.44 12.57
C ARG A 388 9.54 -12.93 12.65
N GLN A 389 9.72 -14.17 13.13
CA GLN A 389 11.02 -14.84 13.13
C GLN A 389 11.53 -15.10 11.71
N ARG A 390 10.65 -15.60 10.82
CA ARG A 390 11.00 -15.80 9.41
C ARG A 390 11.34 -14.50 8.69
N GLU A 391 10.67 -13.39 9.01
CA GLU A 391 11.03 -12.07 8.49
C GLU A 391 12.41 -11.63 8.97
N TRP A 392 12.72 -11.79 10.26
CA TRP A 392 14.06 -11.51 10.79
C TRP A 392 15.14 -12.34 10.06
N GLU A 393 14.94 -13.65 9.92
CA GLU A 393 15.86 -14.55 9.22
C GLU A 393 16.03 -14.18 7.73
N ALA A 394 14.93 -13.83 7.06
CA ALA A 394 14.94 -13.42 5.66
C ALA A 394 15.69 -12.10 5.44
N LEU A 395 15.59 -11.14 6.37
CA LEU A 395 16.34 -9.88 6.28
C LEU A 395 17.81 -10.07 6.62
N ARG A 396 18.13 -10.92 7.60
CA ARG A 396 19.50 -11.19 8.02
C ARG A 396 20.34 -11.85 6.93
N THR A 397 19.72 -12.70 6.11
CA THR A 397 20.39 -13.49 5.04
C THR A 397 20.55 -12.75 3.71
N ARG A 398 20.01 -11.54 3.56
CA ARG A 398 20.14 -10.78 2.30
C ARG A 398 21.58 -10.30 2.06
N ALA A 399 21.87 -9.58 0.99
CA ALA A 399 23.15 -8.87 0.83
C ALA A 399 23.11 -7.50 1.53
N PRO A 400 24.17 -7.05 2.25
CA PRO A 400 24.14 -5.77 2.95
C PRO A 400 23.93 -4.66 1.92
N HIS A 401 23.14 -3.65 2.27
CA HIS A 401 23.08 -2.47 1.43
C HIS A 401 24.37 -1.67 1.69
N GLY A 402 25.11 -1.42 0.60
CA GLY A 402 26.45 -0.82 0.60
C GLY A 402 26.49 0.57 1.21
#